data_AF-A0A920UMI8-F1
#
_entry.id   AF-A0A920UMI8-F1
#
_cell.length_a   1.000
_cell.length_b   1.000
_cell.length_c   1.000
_cell.angle_alpha   90.00
_cell.angle_beta   90.00
_cell.angle_gamma   90.00
#
_symmetry.space_group_name_H-M   'P 1'
#
loop_
_entity.id
_entity.type
_entity.pdbx_description
1 polymer ?
#
loop_
_entity_poly.entity_id
_entity_poly.type
_entity_poly.pdbx_seq_one_letter_code
_entity_poly.pdbx_strand_id
1 'polypeptide(L)' 'MPIHEEEGGILQLRLLEEIKTTTTNAALVNGAIGHALDYDDITEVTKTHPTVVLLPALLALAEENMSSGRDFYWLT' A
#
# COMPACT_ATOMS: atom_id res chain seq x y z
N MET A 1 6.02 -33.05 -3.32
CA MET A 1 5.93 -31.74 -2.65
C MET A 1 5.66 -30.72 -3.74
N PRO A 2 4.41 -30.25 -3.93
CA PRO A 2 4.17 -29.21 -4.90
C PRO A 2 4.71 -27.89 -4.31
N ILE A 3 5.57 -27.24 -5.07
CA ILE A 3 5.94 -25.85 -4.86
C ILE A 3 4.70 -25.01 -5.17
N HIS A 4 4.29 -24.15 -4.23
CA HIS A 4 3.22 -23.20 -4.46
C HIS A 4 3.72 -22.15 -5.45
N GLU A 5 3.14 -22.14 -6.65
CA GLU A 5 3.08 -20.94 -7.48
C GLU A 5 2.16 -19.94 -6.77
N GLU A 6 2.61 -18.70 -6.52
CA GLU A 6 1.79 -17.48 -6.48
C GLU A 6 2.72 -16.27 -6.23
N GLU A 7 3.14 -15.57 -7.30
CA GLU A 7 3.58 -14.17 -7.19
C GLU A 7 3.00 -13.37 -8.35
N GLY A 8 1.68 -13.21 -8.32
CA GLY A 8 0.94 -12.32 -9.22
C GLY A 8 1.13 -10.87 -8.82
N GLY A 9 2.22 -10.23 -9.26
CA GLY A 9 2.45 -8.81 -8.99
C GLY A 9 1.57 -7.89 -9.82
N ILE A 10 0.73 -7.09 -9.17
CA ILE A 10 -0.06 -6.00 -9.76
C ILE A 10 0.51 -4.62 -9.40
N LEU A 11 0.12 -3.62 -10.22
CA LEU A 11 0.78 -2.36 -10.58
C LEU A 11 0.72 -1.21 -9.53
N GLN A 12 1.74 -1.09 -8.69
CA GLN A 12 1.82 -0.07 -7.63
C GLN A 12 1.87 1.40 -8.13
N LEU A 13 1.43 2.33 -7.25
CA LEU A 13 1.42 3.81 -7.37
C LEU A 13 2.45 4.41 -8.35
N ARG A 14 1.91 5.00 -9.42
CA ARG A 14 2.53 5.53 -10.64
C ARG A 14 3.60 6.64 -10.47
N LEU A 15 4.04 6.95 -9.25
CA LEU A 15 4.99 8.06 -9.00
C LEU A 15 6.46 7.63 -9.05
N LEU A 16 6.74 6.34 -8.90
CA LEU A 16 8.03 5.72 -9.19
C LEU A 16 7.79 4.68 -10.29
N GLU A 17 8.76 4.50 -11.18
CA GLU A 17 8.68 3.56 -12.32
C GLU A 17 8.27 2.13 -11.89
N GLU A 18 7.84 1.31 -12.87
CA GLU A 18 7.17 0.00 -12.76
C GLU A 18 7.92 -1.11 -11.98
N ILE A 19 8.24 -0.89 -10.71
CA ILE A 19 8.82 -1.89 -9.83
C ILE A 19 7.68 -2.66 -9.18
N LYS A 20 7.49 -3.91 -9.60
CA LYS A 20 6.58 -4.86 -8.98
C LYS A 20 7.28 -5.61 -7.87
N THR A 21 6.56 -5.83 -6.77
CA THR A 21 7.04 -6.60 -5.62
C THR A 21 5.84 -7.23 -4.90
N THR A 22 6.09 -8.07 -3.90
CA THR A 22 5.05 -8.61 -3.02
C THR A 22 4.24 -7.50 -2.34
N THR A 23 2.96 -7.77 -2.04
CA THR A 23 2.04 -6.85 -1.36
C THR A 23 2.65 -6.19 -0.12
N THR A 24 3.30 -6.99 0.73
CA THR A 24 3.93 -6.52 1.97
C THR A 24 5.07 -5.53 1.70
N ASN A 25 5.94 -5.84 0.73
CA ASN A 25 7.03 -4.94 0.36
C ASN A 25 6.49 -3.65 -0.28
N ALA A 26 5.43 -3.77 -1.07
CA ALA A 26 4.81 -2.65 -1.74
C ALA A 26 4.17 -1.68 -0.73
N ALA A 27 3.51 -2.21 0.31
CA ALA A 27 3.00 -1.44 1.44
C ALA A 27 4.14 -0.77 2.23
N LEU A 28 5.21 -1.50 2.55
CA LEU A 28 6.36 -1.00 3.29
C LEU A 28 7.08 0.15 2.56
N VAL A 29 7.40 -0.05 1.28
CA VAL A 29 8.12 0.94 0.47
C VAL A 29 7.28 2.19 0.28
N ASN A 30 5.98 2.05 -0.02
CA ASN A 30 5.10 3.21 -0.19
C ASN A 30 4.87 3.97 1.11
N GLY A 31 4.78 3.29 2.27
CA GLY A 31 4.74 3.96 3.57
C GLY A 31 6.03 4.72 3.85
N ALA A 32 7.19 4.11 3.60
CA ALA A 32 8.48 4.76 3.75
C ALA A 32 8.61 6.01 2.86
N ILE A 33 8.17 5.94 1.61
CA ILE A 33 8.17 7.09 0.68
C ILE A 33 7.24 8.20 1.18
N GLY A 34 6.02 7.85 1.58
CA GLY A 34 5.03 8.81 2.05
C GLY A 34 5.50 9.59 3.28
N HIS A 35 6.32 8.96 4.13
CA HIS A 35 6.85 9.56 5.37
C HIS A 35 8.25 10.19 5.18
N ALA A 36 8.88 10.02 4.01
CA ALA A 36 10.29 10.36 3.81
C ALA A 36 10.62 11.84 4.02
N LEU A 37 9.64 12.73 3.84
CA LEU A 37 9.82 14.18 3.89
C LEU A 37 8.97 14.87 4.98
N ASP A 38 8.32 14.09 5.86
CA ASP A 38 7.42 14.59 6.90
C ASP A 38 6.28 15.49 6.36
N TYR A 39 5.84 15.26 5.11
CA TYR A 39 4.70 15.96 4.49
C TYR A 39 3.37 15.23 4.64
N ASP A 40 3.40 14.06 5.29
CA ASP A 40 2.22 13.28 5.62
C ASP A 40 1.41 13.90 6.77
N ASP A 41 0.20 13.39 6.94
CA ASP A 41 -0.73 13.90 7.94
C ASP A 41 -0.30 13.54 9.37
N ILE A 42 -0.79 14.28 10.36
CA ILE A 42 -0.67 13.89 11.77
C ILE A 42 -2.05 13.98 12.42
N THR A 43 -2.40 13.05 13.30
CA THR A 43 -3.58 13.23 14.17
C THR A 43 -3.17 13.79 15.52
N GLU A 44 -3.95 14.75 15.99
CA GLU A 44 -3.73 15.36 17.30
C GLU A 44 -4.01 14.40 18.46
N VAL A 45 -4.92 13.45 18.27
CA VAL A 45 -5.38 12.53 19.33
C VAL A 45 -4.29 11.51 19.67
N THR A 46 -3.68 10.88 18.67
CA THR A 46 -2.69 9.83 18.86
C THR A 46 -1.26 10.30 18.65
N LYS A 47 -1.07 11.50 18.08
CA LYS A 47 0.26 12.02 17.68
C LYS A 47 0.99 11.06 16.75
N THR A 48 0.26 10.50 15.80
CA THR A 48 0.76 9.56 14.78
C THR A 48 0.43 10.05 13.38
N HIS A 49 1.10 9.50 12.37
CA HIS A 49 0.83 9.71 10.95
C HIS A 49 0.03 8.53 10.36
N PRO A 50 -1.30 8.48 10.52
CA PRO A 50 -2.07 7.27 10.23
C PRO A 50 -2.18 7.00 8.74
N THR A 51 -2.26 8.03 7.89
CA THR A 51 -2.49 7.83 6.46
C THR A 51 -1.31 7.13 5.83
N VAL A 52 -0.08 7.48 6.22
CA VAL A 52 1.15 6.90 5.69
C VAL A 52 1.34 5.41 6.06
N VAL A 53 0.56 4.92 7.02
CA VAL A 53 0.54 3.50 7.40
C VAL A 53 -0.65 2.79 6.74
N LEU A 54 -1.85 3.33 6.89
CA LEU A 54 -3.08 2.66 6.46
C LEU A 54 -3.24 2.67 4.94
N LEU A 55 -3.01 3.82 4.29
CA LEU A 55 -3.25 3.96 2.86
C LEU A 55 -2.34 3.07 2.03
N PRO A 56 -1.01 2.99 2.28
CA PRO A 56 -0.15 2.06 1.55
C PRO A 56 -0.51 0.59 1.70
N ALA A 57 -0.89 0.17 2.91
CA ALA A 57 -1.31 -1.21 3.18
C ALA A 57 -2.61 -1.56 2.46
N LEU A 58 -3.62 -0.68 2.55
CA LEU A 58 -4.92 -0.89 1.90
C LEU A 58 -4.81 -0.83 0.38
N LEU A 59 -3.99 0.07 -0.18
CA LEU A 59 -3.80 0.14 -1.63
C LEU A 59 -3.09 -1.10 -2.16
N ALA A 60 -2.04 -1.58 -1.48
CA ALA A 60 -1.35 -2.80 -1.89
C ALA A 60 -2.30 -4.01 -1.88
N LEU A 61 -3.16 -4.12 -0.85
CA LEU A 61 -4.13 -5.21 -0.75
C LEU A 61 -5.28 -5.07 -1.76
N ALA A 62 -5.76 -3.86 -1.99
CA ALA A 62 -6.82 -3.59 -2.96
C ALA A 62 -6.34 -3.87 -4.37
N GLU A 63 -5.09 -3.53 -4.65
CA GLU A 63 -4.40 -3.92 -5.86
C GLU A 63 -4.35 -5.44 -5.99
N GLU A 64 -3.76 -6.17 -5.03
CA GLU A 64 -3.69 -7.65 -5.01
C GLU A 64 -5.05 -8.32 -5.27
N ASN A 65 -6.12 -7.75 -4.73
CA ASN A 65 -7.48 -8.26 -4.88
C ASN A 65 -8.21 -7.76 -6.14
N MET A 66 -7.55 -6.99 -7.01
CA MET A 66 -8.15 -6.32 -8.17
C MET A 66 -9.42 -5.53 -7.81
N SER A 67 -9.42 -4.90 -6.63
CA SER A 67 -10.57 -4.21 -6.05
C SER A 67 -10.90 -2.95 -6.84
N SER A 68 -12.19 -2.68 -7.04
CA SER A 68 -12.61 -1.40 -7.59
C SER A 68 -12.44 -0.28 -6.54
N GLY A 69 -12.44 0.98 -6.97
CA GLY A 69 -12.43 2.11 -6.02
C GLY A 69 -13.65 2.10 -5.07
N ARG A 70 -14.77 1.50 -5.50
CA ARG A 70 -15.94 1.28 -4.62
C ARG A 70 -15.62 0.25 -3.54
N ASP A 71 -14.99 -0.86 -3.89
CA ASP A 71 -14.63 -1.91 -2.93
C ASP A 71 -13.56 -1.39 -1.95
N PHE A 72 -12.60 -0.61 -2.44
CA PHE A 72 -11.61 0.09 -1.62
C PHE A 72 -12.25 1.03 -0.60
N TYR A 73 -13.25 1.82 -1.02
CA TYR A 73 -13.98 2.71 -0.11
C TYR A 73 -14.71 1.95 1.01
N TRP A 74 -15.14 0.71 0.77
CA TRP A 74 -15.76 -0.12 1.80
C TRP A 74 -14.77 -0.79 2.77
N LEU A 75 -13.46 -0.72 2.48
CA LEU A 75 -12.38 -1.22 3.35
C LEU A 75 -11.86 -0.15 4.34
N THR A 76 -12.25 1.11 4.17
CA THR A 76 -11.84 2.28 4.98
C THR A 76 -13.00 2.87 5.77
#